data_AF-A0AAV0WUC8-F1
#
_entry.id   AF-A0AAV0WUC8-F1
#
_cell.length_a   1.000
_cell.length_b   1.000
_cell.length_c   1.000
_cell.angle_alpha   90.00
_cell.angle_beta   90.00
_cell.angle_gamma   90.00
#
_symmetry.space_group_name_H-M   'P 1'
#
loop_
_entity.id
_entity.type
_entity.pdbx_description
1 polymer ?
#
loop_
_entity_poly.entity_id
_entity_poly.type
_entity_poly.pdbx_seq_one_letter_code
_entity_poly.pdbx_strand_id
1 'polypeptide(L)'
;METYVQKGMGSSSIYVTLSTQATARGVTNWLVSDVTDSDHRLLNYTVDIAPNTSQGFKRFDVRRADWDSFSQELAISVLSVQTTVGVNEHASTLTDAIIAAATKAIPSKPSRRWIIQRQPWWSDRLTSMRKTLNANKRQGTDATRQTGIQPSEK
;
A
#
# COMPACT_ATOMS: atom_id res chain seq x y z
N MET A 1 -24.99 -9.62 8.16
CA MET A 1 -24.77 -8.31 7.51
C MET A 1 -24.77 -8.56 6.01
N GLU A 2 -25.68 -7.93 5.29
CA GLU A 2 -25.83 -8.14 3.84
C GLU A 2 -24.97 -7.14 3.09
N THR A 3 -24.33 -7.56 2.01
CA THR A 3 -23.46 -6.70 1.20
C THR A 3 -24.01 -6.48 -0.21
N TYR A 4 -25.09 -7.18 -0.55
CA TYR A 4 -25.83 -7.08 -1.79
C TYR A 4 -27.32 -7.18 -1.51
N VAL A 5 -28.13 -6.30 -2.11
CA VAL A 5 -29.59 -6.29 -2.02
C VAL A 5 -30.17 -5.90 -3.37
N GLN A 6 -30.96 -6.80 -3.94
CA GLN A 6 -31.65 -6.57 -5.20
C GLN A 6 -33.16 -6.67 -5.02
N LYS A 7 -33.87 -5.63 -5.48
CA LYS A 7 -35.33 -5.57 -5.37
C LYS A 7 -35.98 -6.73 -6.12
N GLY A 8 -36.69 -7.59 -5.40
CA GLY A 8 -37.38 -8.76 -5.95
C GLY A 8 -36.54 -10.04 -6.07
N MET A 9 -35.22 -9.99 -5.81
CA MET A 9 -34.33 -11.15 -5.85
C MET A 9 -33.68 -11.47 -4.49
N GLY A 10 -33.91 -10.62 -3.48
CA GLY A 10 -33.46 -10.85 -2.11
C GLY A 10 -32.09 -10.21 -1.82
N SER A 11 -31.45 -10.70 -0.78
CA SER A 11 -30.20 -10.16 -0.25
C SER A 11 -29.16 -11.25 -0.07
N SER A 12 -27.88 -10.89 -0.17
CA SER A 12 -26.78 -11.83 0.02
C SER A 12 -25.52 -11.16 0.57
N SER A 13 -24.61 -11.98 1.07
CA SER A 13 -23.28 -11.55 1.52
C SER A 13 -22.21 -12.13 0.60
N ILE A 14 -21.87 -11.40 -0.46
CA ILE A 14 -20.95 -11.85 -1.53
C ILE A 14 -19.56 -11.23 -1.43
N TYR A 15 -19.35 -10.28 -0.51
CA TYR A 15 -18.07 -9.64 -0.30
C TYR A 15 -17.34 -10.20 0.92
N VAL A 16 -16.04 -10.44 0.74
CA VAL A 16 -15.14 -10.96 1.78
C VAL A 16 -13.89 -10.11 1.82
N THR A 17 -13.42 -9.80 3.03
CA THR A 17 -12.10 -9.19 3.25
C THR A 17 -11.16 -10.26 3.78
N LEU A 18 -10.08 -10.53 3.06
CA LEU A 18 -9.06 -11.51 3.44
C LEU A 18 -7.78 -10.79 3.87
N SER A 19 -7.12 -11.31 4.90
CA SER A 19 -5.86 -10.78 5.42
C SER A 19 -4.91 -11.91 5.77
N THR A 20 -3.60 -11.67 5.68
CA THR A 20 -2.62 -12.57 6.31
C THR A 20 -2.68 -12.41 7.83
N GLN A 21 -2.22 -13.42 8.58
CA GLN A 21 -2.18 -13.36 10.04
C GLN A 21 -1.40 -12.14 10.57
N ALA A 22 -0.34 -11.73 9.87
CA ALA A 22 0.46 -10.56 10.21
C ALA A 22 -0.32 -9.24 10.10
N THR A 23 -1.25 -9.14 9.14
CA THR A 23 -2.03 -7.91 8.88
C THR A 23 -3.41 -7.91 9.55
N ALA A 24 -3.89 -9.07 9.99
CA ALA A 24 -5.24 -9.25 10.54
C ALA A 24 -5.50 -8.34 11.77
N ARG A 25 -4.50 -8.15 12.64
CA ARG A 25 -4.62 -7.30 13.83
C ARG A 25 -4.75 -5.81 13.51
N GLY A 26 -4.30 -5.39 12.33
CA GLY A 26 -4.42 -4.00 11.87
C GLY A 26 -5.75 -3.70 11.19
N VAL A 27 -6.58 -4.71 10.91
CA VAL A 27 -7.90 -4.50 10.30
C VAL A 27 -8.89 -4.10 11.38
N THR A 28 -9.36 -2.86 11.33
CA THR A 28 -10.32 -2.29 12.29
C THR A 28 -11.48 -1.61 11.56
N ASN A 29 -12.54 -1.23 12.29
CA ASN A 29 -13.70 -0.51 11.76
C ASN A 29 -14.38 -1.19 10.55
N TRP A 30 -14.39 -2.53 10.52
CA TRP A 30 -15.03 -3.28 9.45
C TRP A 30 -16.56 -3.11 9.54
N LEU A 31 -17.16 -2.53 8.51
CA LEU A 31 -18.59 -2.27 8.44
C LEU A 31 -19.09 -2.26 7.00
N VAL A 32 -20.38 -2.50 6.84
CA VAL A 32 -21.11 -2.39 5.57
C VAL A 32 -22.15 -1.29 5.70
N SER A 33 -22.14 -0.32 4.79
CA SER A 33 -22.99 0.86 4.82
C SER A 33 -23.80 1.01 3.53
N ASP A 34 -25.05 1.43 3.68
CA ASP A 34 -26.00 1.65 2.60
C ASP A 34 -26.00 3.13 2.19
N VAL A 35 -24.97 3.52 1.42
CA VAL A 35 -24.69 4.92 1.06
C VAL A 35 -24.58 5.14 -0.44
N THR A 36 -24.87 4.10 -1.21
CA THR A 36 -24.80 4.07 -2.68
C THR A 36 -26.18 3.75 -3.23
N ASP A 37 -26.45 4.21 -4.44
CA ASP A 37 -27.63 3.84 -5.25
C ASP A 37 -27.45 2.51 -6.00
N SER A 38 -26.32 1.84 -5.76
CA SER A 38 -26.01 0.48 -6.23
C SER A 38 -26.81 -0.56 -5.45
N ASP A 39 -27.07 -1.69 -6.09
CA ASP A 39 -27.54 -2.92 -5.43
C ASP A 39 -26.47 -3.55 -4.51
N HIS A 40 -25.21 -3.10 -4.63
CA HIS A 40 -24.14 -3.43 -3.70
C HIS A 40 -24.02 -2.38 -2.57
N ARG A 41 -23.84 -2.85 -1.33
CA ARG A 41 -23.57 -2.00 -0.17
C ARG A 41 -22.07 -1.76 -0.01
N LEU A 42 -21.70 -0.57 0.44
CA LEU A 42 -20.30 -0.17 0.61
C LEU A 42 -19.66 -0.89 1.80
N LEU A 43 -18.62 -1.67 1.55
CA LEU A 43 -17.78 -2.28 2.59
C LEU A 43 -16.61 -1.35 2.94
N ASN A 44 -16.54 -0.90 4.18
CA ASN A 44 -15.52 0.00 4.71
C ASN A 44 -14.75 -0.70 5.83
N TYR A 45 -13.44 -0.47 5.87
CA TYR A 45 -12.56 -0.90 6.96
C TYR A 45 -11.32 -0.01 6.98
N THR A 46 -10.66 0.04 8.13
CA THR A 46 -9.36 0.68 8.31
C THR A 46 -8.30 -0.41 8.37
N VAL A 47 -7.12 -0.14 7.82
CA VAL A 47 -5.95 -1.01 7.98
C VAL A 47 -4.81 -0.18 8.52
N ASP A 48 -4.37 -0.54 9.72
CA ASP A 48 -3.12 -0.06 10.29
C ASP A 48 -1.97 -0.77 9.60
N ILE A 49 -1.58 -0.23 8.45
CA ILE A 49 -0.37 -0.64 7.76
C ILE A 49 0.76 0.06 8.51
N ALA A 50 1.47 -0.68 9.37
CA ALA A 50 2.76 -0.22 9.88
C ALA A 50 3.55 0.29 8.67
N PRO A 51 4.09 1.52 8.69
CA PRO A 51 4.85 2.03 7.57
C PRO A 51 5.97 1.04 7.36
N ASN A 52 5.80 0.19 6.34
CA ASN A 52 6.85 -0.66 5.91
C ASN A 52 7.87 0.36 5.44
N THR A 53 8.93 0.57 6.22
CA THR A 53 10.23 0.87 5.66
C THR A 53 10.57 -0.33 4.81
N SER A 54 9.82 -0.51 3.72
CA SER A 54 10.35 -1.12 2.53
C SER A 54 11.58 -0.26 2.32
N GLN A 55 12.73 -0.80 2.73
CA GLN A 55 13.97 -0.52 2.07
C GLN A 55 13.62 -0.81 0.62
N GLY A 56 13.11 0.20 -0.08
CA GLY A 56 12.60 0.04 -1.42
C GLY A 56 13.76 -0.57 -2.15
N PHE A 57 13.62 -1.83 -2.58
CA PHE A 57 14.76 -2.62 -3.05
C PHE A 57 15.57 -1.73 -3.98
N LYS A 58 16.78 -1.36 -3.55
CA LYS A 58 17.57 -0.36 -4.23
C LYS A 58 17.88 -0.95 -5.60
N ARG A 59 17.16 -0.51 -6.63
CA ARG A 59 17.31 -1.08 -7.96
C ARG A 59 18.59 -0.53 -8.53
N PHE A 60 19.64 -1.34 -8.56
CA PHE A 60 20.91 -0.94 -9.17
C PHE A 60 20.75 -0.79 -10.69
N ASP A 61 21.35 0.26 -11.24
CA ASP A 61 21.47 0.44 -12.68
C ASP A 61 22.71 -0.27 -13.21
N VAL A 62 22.59 -1.59 -13.33
CA VAL A 62 23.66 -2.50 -13.75
C VAL A 62 24.28 -2.10 -15.10
N ARG A 63 23.57 -1.37 -15.97
CA ARG A 63 24.10 -0.88 -17.25
C ARG A 63 25.14 0.24 -17.09
N ARG A 64 25.13 0.93 -15.95
CA ARG A 64 26.05 2.01 -15.59
C ARG A 64 26.98 1.60 -14.44
N ALA A 65 27.06 0.30 -14.17
CA ALA A 65 27.92 -0.23 -13.12
C ALA A 65 29.40 -0.01 -13.49
N ASP A 66 30.18 0.44 -12.52
CA ASP A 66 31.62 0.32 -12.54
C ASP A 66 31.98 -1.08 -12.01
N TRP A 67 32.23 -2.01 -12.93
CA TRP A 67 32.50 -3.41 -12.59
C TRP A 67 33.86 -3.62 -11.93
N ASP A 68 34.84 -2.74 -12.23
CA ASP A 68 36.17 -2.82 -11.62
C ASP A 68 36.08 -2.39 -10.16
N SER A 69 35.42 -1.26 -9.89
CA SER A 69 35.14 -0.80 -8.52
C SER A 69 34.29 -1.83 -7.75
N PHE A 70 33.27 -2.41 -8.39
CA PHE A 70 32.44 -3.44 -7.77
C PHE A 70 33.27 -4.67 -7.37
N SER A 71 34.16 -5.14 -8.25
CA SER A 71 34.98 -6.32 -7.98
C SER A 71 35.96 -6.08 -6.83
N GLN A 72 36.57 -4.88 -6.76
CA GLN A 72 37.44 -4.49 -5.65
C GLN A 72 36.68 -4.44 -4.32
N GLU A 73 35.51 -3.80 -4.31
CA GLU A 73 34.68 -3.68 -3.11
C GLU A 73 34.12 -5.04 -2.65
N LEU A 74 33.79 -5.93 -3.59
CA LEU A 74 33.34 -7.28 -3.28
C LEU A 74 34.47 -8.12 -2.68
N ALA A 75 35.69 -8.03 -3.21
CA ALA A 75 36.85 -8.73 -2.67
C ALA A 75 37.12 -8.35 -1.20
N ILE A 76 36.94 -7.08 -0.85
CA ILE A 76 37.04 -6.60 0.53
C ILE A 76 35.88 -7.14 1.38
N SER A 77 34.65 -7.05 0.85
CA SER A 77 33.44 -7.39 1.60
C SER A 77 33.31 -8.90 1.87
N VAL A 78 33.76 -9.76 0.94
CA VAL A 78 33.71 -11.22 1.08
C VAL A 78 34.55 -11.73 2.27
N LEU A 79 35.57 -10.99 2.71
CA LEU A 79 36.35 -11.34 3.91
C LEU A 79 35.51 -11.37 5.20
N SER A 80 34.35 -10.71 5.20
CA SER A 80 33.41 -10.69 6.33
C SER A 80 32.31 -11.76 6.25
N VAL A 81 32.27 -12.56 5.18
CA VAL A 81 31.28 -13.62 4.98
C VAL A 81 31.58 -14.77 5.92
N GLN A 82 30.61 -15.15 6.74
CA GLN A 82 30.77 -16.22 7.70
C GLN A 82 30.43 -17.56 7.02
N THR A 83 31.45 -18.41 6.82
CA THR A 83 31.32 -19.70 6.12
C THR A 83 31.04 -20.88 7.04
N THR A 84 31.19 -20.70 8.35
CA THR A 84 31.03 -21.76 9.37
C THR A 84 29.63 -21.81 9.99
N VAL A 85 28.77 -20.86 9.65
CA VAL A 85 27.40 -20.73 10.18
C VAL A 85 26.44 -21.49 9.25
N GLY A 86 25.25 -21.80 9.76
CA GLY A 86 24.21 -22.48 8.99
C GLY A 86 23.96 -21.86 7.61
N VAL A 87 23.42 -22.65 6.68
CA VAL A 87 23.20 -22.26 5.28
C VAL A 87 22.49 -20.91 5.15
N ASN A 88 21.55 -20.62 6.04
CA ASN A 88 20.76 -19.40 6.01
C ASN A 88 21.57 -18.16 6.40
N GLU A 89 22.38 -18.26 7.46
CA GLU A 89 23.28 -17.20 7.91
C GLU A 89 24.41 -16.96 6.89
N HIS A 90 24.93 -18.03 6.29
CA HIS A 90 25.90 -17.92 5.20
C HIS A 90 25.30 -17.19 3.99
N ALA A 91 24.09 -17.54 3.57
CA ALA A 91 23.40 -16.86 2.48
C ALA A 91 23.11 -15.39 2.79
N SER A 92 22.73 -15.06 4.03
CA SER A 92 22.50 -13.68 4.46
C SER A 92 23.79 -12.86 4.38
N THR A 93 24.88 -13.33 4.98
CA THR A 93 26.16 -12.61 5.00
C THR A 93 26.74 -12.42 3.60
N LEU A 94 26.58 -13.41 2.71
CA LEU A 94 26.96 -13.29 1.31
C LEU A 94 26.11 -12.23 0.58
N THR A 95 24.80 -12.22 0.81
CA THR A 95 23.88 -11.24 0.21
C THR A 95 24.23 -9.83 0.67
N ASP A 96 24.53 -9.65 1.96
CA ASP A 96 24.92 -8.36 2.54
C ASP A 96 26.24 -7.84 1.92
N ALA A 97 27.23 -8.72 1.74
CA ALA A 97 28.48 -8.37 1.07
C ALA A 97 28.26 -7.90 -0.38
N ILE A 98 27.39 -8.59 -1.13
CA ILE A 98 27.04 -8.20 -2.50
C ILE A 98 26.33 -6.85 -2.53
N ILE A 99 25.37 -6.64 -1.62
CA ILE A 99 24.63 -5.37 -1.52
C ILE A 99 25.55 -4.22 -1.14
N ALA A 100 26.50 -4.44 -0.22
CA ALA A 100 27.48 -3.44 0.20
C ALA A 100 28.37 -2.99 -0.97
N ALA A 101 28.92 -3.95 -1.72
CA ALA A 101 29.75 -3.66 -2.90
C ALA A 101 28.93 -2.95 -3.99
N ALA A 102 27.72 -3.44 -4.29
CA ALA A 102 26.83 -2.83 -5.28
C ALA A 102 26.42 -1.40 -4.90
N THR A 103 26.24 -1.12 -3.60
CA THR A 103 25.88 0.21 -3.10
C THR A 103 26.95 1.25 -3.34
N LYS A 104 28.22 0.86 -3.32
CA LYS A 104 29.36 1.75 -3.55
C LYS A 104 29.67 1.94 -5.04
N ALA A 105 29.59 0.87 -5.83
CA ALA A 105 30.06 0.85 -7.21
C ALA A 105 28.96 1.03 -8.27
N ILE A 106 27.68 0.81 -7.93
CA ILE A 106 26.59 0.83 -8.90
C ILE A 106 25.60 1.96 -8.59
N PRO A 107 25.42 2.92 -9.53
CA PRO A 107 24.39 3.94 -9.40
C PRO A 107 23.01 3.30 -9.21
N SER A 108 22.21 3.86 -8.31
CA SER A 108 20.85 3.38 -8.09
C SER A 108 19.90 4.03 -9.08
N LYS A 109 18.99 3.24 -9.66
CA LYS A 109 17.86 3.76 -10.41
C LYS A 109 17.03 4.60 -9.44
N PRO A 110 16.67 5.85 -9.79
CA PRO A 110 15.66 6.55 -9.04
C PRO A 110 14.44 5.63 -9.01
N SER A 111 13.89 5.41 -7.80
CA SER A 111 12.59 4.74 -7.69
C SER A 111 11.69 5.46 -8.68
N ARG A 112 11.17 4.72 -9.68
CA ARG A 112 10.15 5.27 -10.56
C ARG A 112 9.01 5.58 -9.61
N ARG A 113 8.96 6.82 -9.10
CA ARG A 113 7.69 7.42 -8.69
C ARG A 113 6.82 7.09 -9.87
N TRP A 114 5.80 6.28 -9.64
CA TRP A 114 4.80 6.00 -10.64
C TRP A 114 4.41 7.37 -11.17
N ILE A 115 4.94 7.74 -12.34
CA ILE A 115 4.29 8.67 -13.20
C ILE A 115 3.02 7.88 -13.46
N ILE A 116 1.98 8.19 -12.69
CA ILE A 116 0.63 7.74 -12.95
C ILE A 116 0.37 8.34 -14.31
N GLN A 117 0.81 7.63 -15.35
CA GLN A 117 0.35 7.78 -16.71
C GLN A 117 -1.16 7.74 -16.51
N ARG A 118 -1.80 8.89 -16.71
CA ARG A 118 -3.25 9.00 -16.54
C ARG A 118 -3.80 7.86 -17.36
N GLN A 119 -4.52 6.95 -16.69
CA GLN A 119 -5.05 5.77 -17.34
C GLN A 119 -5.78 6.25 -18.61
N PRO A 120 -5.67 5.59 -19.77
CA PRO A 120 -6.20 6.12 -21.03
C PRO A 120 -7.69 6.45 -20.97
N TRP A 121 -8.42 5.77 -20.09
CA TRP A 121 -9.84 5.94 -19.83
C TRP A 121 -10.16 7.04 -18.79
N TRP A 122 -9.14 7.66 -18.17
CA TRP A 122 -9.28 8.71 -17.16
C TRP A 122 -9.20 10.10 -17.78
N SER A 123 -10.35 10.62 -18.21
CA SER A 123 -10.46 11.95 -18.82
C SER A 123 -10.39 13.11 -17.80
N ASP A 124 -10.13 14.32 -18.31
CA ASP A 124 -10.22 15.55 -17.51
C ASP A 124 -11.63 15.76 -16.95
N ARG A 125 -12.67 15.37 -17.71
CA ARG A 125 -14.06 15.40 -17.26
C ARG A 125 -14.28 14.55 -16.01
N LEU A 126 -13.80 13.30 -16.01
CA LEU A 126 -13.88 12.41 -14.83
C LEU A 126 -13.09 12.97 -13.65
N THR A 127 -11.95 13.62 -13.90
CA THR A 127 -11.16 14.30 -12.86
C THR A 127 -11.96 15.44 -12.21
N SER A 128 -12.61 16.28 -13.02
CA SER A 128 -13.44 17.38 -12.53
C SER A 128 -14.64 16.87 -11.74
N MET A 129 -15.35 15.86 -12.26
CA MET A 129 -16.49 15.24 -11.55
C MET A 129 -16.06 14.65 -10.20
N ARG A 130 -14.92 13.97 -10.13
CA ARG A 130 -14.37 13.45 -8.87
C ARG A 130 -14.03 14.57 -7.88
N LYS A 131 -13.45 15.68 -8.35
CA LYS A 131 -13.16 16.85 -7.49
C LYS A 131 -14.45 17.45 -6.92
N THR A 132 -15.47 17.64 -7.75
CA THR A 132 -16.79 18.16 -7.32
C THR A 132 -17.42 17.23 -6.29
N LEU A 133 -17.45 15.93 -6.56
CA LEU A 133 -17.99 14.92 -5.62
C LEU A 133 -17.25 14.97 -4.28
N ASN A 134 -15.92 15.02 -4.29
CA ASN A 134 -15.12 15.12 -3.06
C ASN A 134 -15.33 16.44 -2.31
N ALA A 135 -15.49 17.55 -3.03
CA ALA A 135 -15.80 18.85 -2.42
C ALA A 135 -17.18 18.80 -1.72
N ASN A 136 -18.19 18.24 -2.39
CA ASN A 136 -19.52 18.06 -1.83
C ASN A 136 -19.51 17.13 -0.62
N LYS A 137 -18.72 16.04 -0.65
CA LYS A 137 -18.54 15.15 0.51
C LYS A 137 -17.97 15.89 1.72
N ARG A 138 -16.95 16.74 1.50
CA ARG A 138 -16.35 17.55 2.58
C ARG A 138 -17.35 18.56 3.16
N GLN A 139 -18.15 19.20 2.30
CA GLN A 139 -19.18 20.15 2.73
C GLN A 139 -20.35 19.46 3.46
N GLY A 140 -20.75 18.26 3.03
CA GLY A 140 -21.83 17.49 3.64
C GLY A 140 -21.48 16.91 5.01
N THR A 141 -20.20 16.68 5.32
CA THR A 141 -19.77 16.21 6.64
C THR A 141 -19.78 17.26 7.75
N ASP A 142 -19.83 18.55 7.41
CA ASP A 142 -19.89 19.63 8.42
C ASP A 142 -21.33 19.93 8.87
N ALA A 143 -22.33 19.71 8.00
CA ALA A 143 -23.73 19.96 8.34
C ALA A 143 -24.29 18.99 9.41
N THR A 144 -23.85 17.73 9.41
CA THR A 144 -24.33 16.72 10.37
C THR A 144 -23.75 16.89 11.78
N ARG A 145 -22.71 17.72 11.97
CA ARG A 145 -22.15 18.03 13.30
C ARG A 145 -22.87 19.16 14.05
N GLN A 146 -23.70 19.95 13.38
CA GLN A 146 -24.34 21.14 14.00
C GLN A 146 -25.77 20.93 14.53
N THR A 147 -26.43 19.80 14.24
CA THR A 147 -27.74 19.48 14.83
C THR A 147 -27.62 18.44 15.95
N GLY A 148 -26.83 18.76 16.97
CA GLY A 148 -26.88 18.08 18.26
C GLY A 148 -28.08 18.58 19.05
N ILE A 149 -29.16 17.81 19.03
CA ILE A 149 -30.39 18.02 19.81
C ILE A 149 -30.05 18.06 21.31
N GLN A 150 -30.45 19.14 21.98
CA GLN A 150 -30.43 19.26 23.44
C GLN A 150 -31.46 18.29 24.06
N PRO A 151 -31.13 17.57 25.15
CA PRO A 151 -32.13 16.75 25.84
C PRO A 151 -33.08 17.66 26.63
N SER A 152 -34.37 17.60 26.31
CA SER A 152 -35.41 18.17 27.17
C SER A 152 -35.63 17.25 28.36
N GLU A 153 -35.36 17.76 29.56
CA GLU A 153 -35.86 17.19 30.81
C GLU A 153 -37.40 17.16 30.81
N LYS A 154 -37.96 15.99 31.11
CA LYS A 154 -39.04 15.78 32.10
C LYS A 154 -39.27 14.29 32.34
#